data_AF-A0A919Q0B7-F1
#
_entry.id   AF-A0A919Q0B7-F1
#
_cell.length_a   1.000
_cell.length_b   1.000
_cell.length_c   1.000
_cell.angle_alpha   90.00
_cell.angle_beta   90.00
_cell.angle_gamma   90.00
#
_symmetry.space_group_name_H-M   'P 1'
#
loop_
_entity.id
_entity.type
_entity.pdbx_description
1 polymer ?
#
loop_
_entity_poly.entity_id
_entity_poly.type
_entity_poly.pdbx_seq_one_letter_code
_entity_poly.pdbx_strand_id
1 'polypeptide(L)'
;MDMTAGVKALRQRWATPARQQLAAEAGARLRGGGRLNDLGLGVVDGLIDLRGVSFPGRTVQLDGCRLEGLALDAGDLTSFRFVDCTVVGCRFDRALCRDWRIWRTDFTDCSFVGADLRTSSLGAWLEGQARGNVYDHVRFTRAKMARLGSAAATYIDCDFSDADLTMVNFWQSSLIRCTFAGKVKQVVFNGRLMGEAKPDPNPMLDIDLAQARLEGTEFRWIDLSRTLLPQDPDLVLIENADMLVRANLLLRARGDVPEAGHAAEILRHFSSRLGSSGTSLLNLRDVSSCADLISEVLLGAGARRLG
;
A
#
# COMPACT_ATOMS: atom_id res chain seq x y z
N MET A 1 13.18 12.64 23.36
CA MET A 1 12.31 13.83 23.27
C MET A 1 10.95 13.32 22.83
N ASP A 2 9.87 13.57 23.59
CA ASP A 2 8.54 13.02 23.28
C ASP A 2 8.09 13.48 21.88
N MET A 3 7.98 12.52 20.95
CA MET A 3 7.61 12.80 19.55
C MET A 3 6.25 13.49 19.44
N THR A 4 5.36 13.26 20.41
CA THR A 4 4.03 13.85 20.52
C THR A 4 4.10 15.34 20.88
N ALA A 5 5.04 15.74 21.75
CA ALA A 5 5.28 17.13 22.10
C ALA A 5 5.75 17.96 20.88
N GLY A 6 6.57 17.38 20.01
CA GLY A 6 7.03 18.03 18.78
C GLY A 6 5.90 18.32 17.78
N VAL A 7 4.99 17.36 17.57
CA VAL A 7 3.79 17.54 16.71
C VAL A 7 2.89 18.65 17.26
N LYS A 8 2.65 18.65 18.59
CA LYS A 8 1.82 19.67 19.24
C LYS A 8 2.39 21.08 19.06
N ALA A 9 3.69 21.26 19.25
CA ALA A 9 4.36 22.54 19.04
C ALA A 9 4.26 23.03 17.59
N LEU A 10 4.40 22.13 16.61
CA LEU A 10 4.25 22.46 15.20
C LEU A 10 2.84 22.95 14.88
N ARG A 11 1.80 22.38 15.46
CA ARG A 11 0.42 22.86 15.25
C ARG A 11 0.13 24.18 15.97
N GLN A 12 0.64 24.34 17.18
CA GLN A 12 0.40 25.54 18.01
C GLN A 12 0.96 26.82 17.38
N ARG A 13 1.98 26.75 16.50
CA ARG A 13 2.49 27.94 15.79
C ARG A 13 1.42 28.61 14.92
N TRP A 14 0.38 27.87 14.52
CA TRP A 14 -0.72 28.36 13.69
C TRP A 14 -1.91 28.91 14.49
N ALA A 15 -1.79 29.01 15.82
CA ALA A 15 -2.90 29.39 16.68
C ALA A 15 -3.25 30.90 16.66
N THR A 16 -2.32 31.77 16.22
CA THR A 16 -2.58 33.22 16.21
C THR A 16 -3.43 33.63 15.00
N PRO A 17 -4.28 34.67 15.12
CA PRO A 17 -5.11 35.13 14.00
C PRO A 17 -4.32 35.45 12.72
N ALA A 18 -3.16 36.09 12.85
CA ALA A 18 -2.29 36.39 11.71
C ALA A 18 -1.79 35.11 11.01
N ARG A 19 -1.46 34.07 11.77
CA ARG A 19 -1.05 32.77 11.20
C ARG A 19 -2.21 32.01 10.58
N GLN A 20 -3.40 32.10 11.15
CA GLN A 20 -4.61 31.53 10.56
C GLN A 20 -4.95 32.19 9.23
N GLN A 21 -4.83 33.52 9.14
CA GLN A 21 -5.00 34.25 7.88
C GLN A 21 -3.94 33.85 6.85
N LEU A 22 -2.69 33.69 7.27
CA LEU A 22 -1.61 33.21 6.41
C LEU A 22 -1.88 31.79 5.89
N ALA A 23 -2.37 30.88 6.74
CA ALA A 23 -2.76 29.53 6.33
C ALA A 23 -3.94 29.54 5.35
N ALA A 24 -4.93 30.41 5.58
CA ALA A 24 -6.07 30.58 4.69
C ALA A 24 -5.63 31.06 3.30
N GLU A 25 -4.74 32.06 3.25
CA GLU A 25 -4.17 32.58 2.02
C GLU A 25 -3.33 31.52 1.29
N ALA A 26 -2.43 30.83 2.00
CA ALA A 26 -1.66 29.73 1.42
C ALA A 26 -2.58 28.64 0.84
N GLY A 27 -3.63 28.26 1.56
CA GLY A 27 -4.62 27.30 1.06
C GLY A 27 -5.38 27.79 -0.16
N ALA A 28 -5.73 29.07 -0.23
CA ALA A 28 -6.38 29.67 -1.39
C ALA A 28 -5.45 29.62 -2.62
N ARG A 29 -4.17 29.94 -2.44
CA ARG A 29 -3.19 29.86 -3.52
C ARG A 29 -2.94 28.43 -3.98
N LEU A 30 -2.83 27.46 -3.07
CA LEU A 30 -2.70 26.06 -3.44
C LEU A 30 -3.87 25.57 -4.30
N ARG A 31 -5.11 25.99 -3.97
CA ARG A 31 -6.31 25.67 -4.77
C ARG A 31 -6.36 26.36 -6.12
N GLY A 32 -5.69 27.51 -6.26
CA GLY A 32 -5.65 28.29 -7.50
C GLY A 32 -4.36 28.11 -8.32
N GLY A 33 -3.45 27.21 -7.92
CA GLY A 33 -2.13 27.06 -8.55
C GLY A 33 -1.19 28.26 -8.36
N GLY A 34 -1.44 29.10 -7.34
CA GLY A 34 -0.64 30.27 -7.01
C GLY A 34 0.67 29.93 -6.30
N ARG A 35 1.67 30.83 -6.41
CA ARG A 35 2.97 30.71 -5.74
C ARG A 35 2.86 31.06 -4.25
N LEU A 36 3.70 30.44 -3.42
CA LEU A 36 3.73 30.70 -1.97
C LEU A 36 4.95 31.52 -1.50
N ASN A 37 5.95 31.76 -2.37
CA ASN A 37 7.26 32.30 -1.98
C ASN A 37 7.20 33.74 -1.44
N ASP A 38 6.20 34.52 -1.83
CA ASP A 38 5.93 35.90 -1.41
C ASP A 38 5.06 35.99 -0.14
N LEU A 39 4.62 34.86 0.42
CA LEU A 39 3.83 34.84 1.65
C LEU A 39 4.66 35.00 2.93
N GLY A 40 5.98 35.16 2.83
CA GLY A 40 6.87 35.24 3.99
C GLY A 40 6.90 33.95 4.82
N LEU A 41 6.61 32.81 4.20
CA LEU A 41 6.76 31.49 4.82
C LEU A 41 8.25 31.15 4.96
N GLY A 42 8.60 30.47 6.04
CA GLY A 42 9.97 29.99 6.25
C GLY A 42 10.32 28.85 5.28
N VAL A 43 11.57 28.43 5.31
CA VAL A 43 12.07 27.26 4.57
C VAL A 43 12.70 26.27 5.55
N VAL A 44 12.43 24.98 5.37
CA VAL A 44 13.02 23.88 6.15
C VAL A 44 13.45 22.77 5.21
N ASP A 45 14.72 22.37 5.30
CA ASP A 45 15.31 21.34 4.42
C ASP A 45 15.09 21.63 2.92
N GLY A 46 15.12 22.92 2.53
CA GLY A 46 14.85 23.36 1.16
C GLY A 46 13.36 23.42 0.77
N LEU A 47 12.44 23.08 1.68
CA LEU A 47 10.99 23.07 1.45
C LEU A 47 10.30 24.27 2.09
N ILE A 48 9.22 24.78 1.49
CA ILE A 48 8.39 25.83 2.08
C ILE A 48 7.73 25.29 3.36
N ASP A 49 7.99 25.94 4.50
CA ASP A 49 7.57 25.47 5.84
C ASP A 49 6.09 25.75 6.08
N LEU A 50 5.28 24.72 5.83
CA LEU A 50 3.87 24.62 6.17
C LEU A 50 3.65 23.57 7.28
N ARG A 51 4.67 23.24 8.07
CA ARG A 51 4.56 22.17 9.06
C ARG A 51 3.55 22.52 10.14
N GLY A 52 2.71 21.56 10.50
CA GLY A 52 1.64 21.70 11.48
C GLY A 52 0.45 22.52 10.99
N VAL A 53 0.42 22.93 9.71
CA VAL A 53 -0.68 23.74 9.17
C VAL A 53 -2.00 22.96 9.20
N SER A 54 -3.10 23.70 9.31
CA SER A 54 -4.44 23.25 8.96
C SER A 54 -5.04 24.29 8.04
N PHE A 55 -5.75 23.85 7.01
CA PHE A 55 -6.42 24.73 6.07
C PHE A 55 -7.90 24.85 6.44
N PRO A 56 -8.48 26.06 6.37
CA PRO A 56 -9.90 26.24 6.68
C PRO A 56 -10.78 25.49 5.67
N GLY A 57 -11.88 24.93 6.16
CA GLY A 57 -12.87 24.19 5.39
C GLY A 57 -13.01 22.75 5.86
N ARG A 58 -14.18 22.13 5.62
CA ARG A 58 -14.41 20.71 5.92
C ARG A 58 -13.71 19.78 4.95
N THR A 59 -13.54 20.23 3.70
CA THR A 59 -12.92 19.50 2.60
C THR A 59 -12.07 20.49 1.81
N VAL A 60 -10.83 20.13 1.49
CA VAL A 60 -9.98 20.93 0.61
C VAL A 60 -9.92 20.25 -0.76
N GLN A 61 -10.57 20.86 -1.75
CA GLN A 61 -10.56 20.38 -3.13
C GLN A 61 -9.42 21.03 -3.91
N LEU A 62 -8.58 20.21 -4.53
CA LEU A 62 -7.51 20.58 -5.45
C LEU A 62 -7.84 19.98 -6.81
N ASP A 63 -7.93 20.82 -7.84
CA ASP A 63 -8.28 20.44 -9.21
C ASP A 63 -7.25 21.05 -10.16
N GLY A 64 -6.55 20.22 -10.93
CA GLY A 64 -5.50 20.70 -11.85
C GLY A 64 -4.30 21.35 -11.16
N CYS A 65 -4.13 21.17 -9.85
CA CYS A 65 -3.15 21.91 -9.04
C CYS A 65 -1.76 21.26 -9.07
N ARG A 66 -0.71 22.09 -9.08
CA ARG A 66 0.67 21.66 -8.84
C ARG A 66 1.13 22.04 -7.43
N LEU A 67 1.48 21.05 -6.63
CA LEU A 67 2.09 21.23 -5.30
C LEU A 67 3.56 20.81 -5.40
N GLU A 68 4.47 21.69 -5.01
CA GLU A 68 5.90 21.45 -5.19
C GLU A 68 6.71 21.95 -4.00
N GLY A 69 7.58 21.09 -3.46
CA GLY A 69 8.56 21.48 -2.45
C GLY A 69 7.96 21.98 -1.13
N LEU A 70 6.87 21.35 -0.66
CA LEU A 70 6.15 21.77 0.55
C LEU A 70 6.48 20.86 1.74
N ALA A 71 6.89 21.45 2.86
CA ALA A 71 6.97 20.75 4.15
C ALA A 71 5.63 20.87 4.88
N LEU A 72 4.81 19.83 4.78
CA LEU A 72 3.48 19.71 5.37
C LEU A 72 3.48 18.76 6.59
N ASP A 73 4.66 18.48 7.16
CA ASP A 73 4.84 17.59 8.29
C ASP A 73 3.90 17.93 9.44
N ALA A 74 3.33 16.92 10.10
CA ALA A 74 2.46 17.08 11.26
C ALA A 74 1.19 17.95 11.03
N GLY A 75 0.91 18.36 9.78
CA GLY A 75 -0.29 19.11 9.42
C GLY A 75 -1.58 18.35 9.70
N ASP A 76 -2.68 19.08 9.83
CA ASP A 76 -4.02 18.51 9.70
C ASP A 76 -4.53 18.77 8.29
N LEU A 77 -4.42 17.74 7.46
CA LEU A 77 -4.77 17.73 6.05
C LEU A 77 -5.95 16.78 5.83
N THR A 78 -6.77 16.57 6.84
CA THR A 78 -7.93 15.67 6.75
C THR A 78 -8.88 16.13 5.62
N SER A 79 -9.45 15.16 4.91
CA SER A 79 -10.44 15.39 3.84
C SER A 79 -9.93 16.23 2.66
N PHE A 80 -8.67 16.04 2.26
CA PHE A 80 -8.18 16.56 1.00
C PHE A 80 -8.68 15.72 -0.18
N ARG A 81 -9.00 16.40 -1.28
CA ARG A 81 -9.41 15.78 -2.53
C ARG A 81 -8.53 16.30 -3.65
N PHE A 82 -7.91 15.37 -4.36
CA PHE A 82 -7.02 15.67 -5.49
C PHE A 82 -7.66 15.13 -6.75
N VAL A 83 -7.81 16.00 -7.75
CA VAL A 83 -8.28 15.65 -9.09
C VAL A 83 -7.32 16.27 -10.09
N ASP A 84 -6.75 15.46 -10.97
CA ASP A 84 -5.84 15.94 -12.03
C ASP A 84 -4.65 16.77 -11.50
N CYS A 85 -4.12 16.44 -10.33
CA CYS A 85 -3.05 17.19 -9.69
C CYS A 85 -1.66 16.58 -9.95
N THR A 86 -0.62 17.36 -9.66
CA THR A 86 0.77 16.92 -9.61
C THR A 86 1.41 17.35 -8.30
N VAL A 87 1.95 16.42 -7.54
CA VAL A 87 2.57 16.67 -6.22
C VAL A 87 4.01 16.19 -6.25
N VAL A 88 4.97 17.10 -6.15
CA VAL A 88 6.40 16.81 -6.33
C VAL A 88 7.19 17.26 -5.11
N GLY A 89 8.06 16.39 -4.58
CA GLY A 89 8.99 16.76 -3.51
C GLY A 89 8.32 17.26 -2.22
N CYS A 90 7.06 16.88 -1.99
CA CYS A 90 6.31 17.30 -0.79
C CYS A 90 6.49 16.31 0.36
N ARG A 91 6.59 16.83 1.58
CA ARG A 91 6.74 16.03 2.79
C ARG A 91 5.51 16.14 3.68
N PHE A 92 4.83 15.01 3.89
CA PHE A 92 3.63 14.85 4.70
C PHE A 92 3.91 14.06 5.99
N ASP A 93 5.15 14.00 6.45
CA ASP A 93 5.55 13.12 7.54
C ASP A 93 4.77 13.43 8.83
N ARG A 94 4.17 12.38 9.42
CA ARG A 94 3.31 12.47 10.61
C ARG A 94 2.09 13.38 10.45
N ALA A 95 1.72 13.76 9.22
CA ALA A 95 0.50 14.53 8.97
C ALA A 95 -0.75 13.65 9.17
N LEU A 96 -1.89 14.31 9.44
CA LEU A 96 -3.20 13.67 9.37
C LEU A 96 -3.70 13.80 7.93
N CYS A 97 -3.63 12.70 7.19
CA CYS A 97 -4.05 12.59 5.79
C CYS A 97 -5.28 11.69 5.66
N ARG A 98 -6.18 11.75 6.65
CA ARG A 98 -7.37 10.91 6.70
C ARG A 98 -8.40 11.37 5.69
N ASP A 99 -9.23 10.44 5.23
CA ASP A 99 -10.31 10.73 4.29
C ASP A 99 -9.86 11.40 2.98
N TRP A 100 -8.63 11.13 2.55
CA TRP A 100 -8.15 11.58 1.24
C TRP A 100 -8.88 10.85 0.12
N ARG A 101 -9.19 11.57 -0.95
CA ARG A 101 -9.71 11.00 -2.19
C ARG A 101 -8.93 11.54 -3.38
N ILE A 102 -8.40 10.64 -4.19
CA ILE A 102 -7.41 10.98 -5.20
C ILE A 102 -7.82 10.36 -6.52
N TRP A 103 -7.85 11.17 -7.57
CA TRP A 103 -8.13 10.76 -8.93
C TRP A 103 -7.17 11.42 -9.89
N ARG A 104 -6.63 10.64 -10.83
CA ARG A 104 -5.74 11.09 -11.92
C ARG A 104 -4.59 11.99 -11.43
N THR A 105 -4.04 11.69 -10.26
CA THR A 105 -3.01 12.52 -9.61
C THR A 105 -1.70 11.77 -9.49
N ASP A 106 -0.61 12.49 -9.73
CA ASP A 106 0.75 11.96 -9.62
C ASP A 106 1.43 12.51 -8.37
N PHE A 107 2.04 11.62 -7.58
CA PHE A 107 2.93 11.94 -6.47
C PHE A 107 4.33 11.46 -6.82
N THR A 108 5.31 12.38 -6.85
CA THR A 108 6.70 12.07 -7.16
C THR A 108 7.62 12.59 -6.06
N ASP A 109 8.59 11.78 -5.63
CA ASP A 109 9.59 12.14 -4.61
C ASP A 109 8.95 12.65 -3.30
N CYS A 110 7.81 12.08 -2.93
CA CYS A 110 7.04 12.49 -1.76
C CYS A 110 7.29 11.60 -0.54
N SER A 111 7.03 12.13 0.65
CA SER A 111 7.21 11.40 1.90
C SER A 111 5.95 11.45 2.76
N PHE A 112 5.53 10.30 3.27
CA PHE A 112 4.39 10.10 4.17
C PHE A 112 4.82 9.36 5.44
N VAL A 113 6.06 9.53 5.88
CA VAL A 113 6.62 8.74 6.98
C VAL A 113 5.82 8.97 8.25
N GLY A 114 5.25 7.90 8.81
CA GLY A 114 4.41 7.98 10.00
C GLY A 114 3.09 8.76 9.83
N ALA A 115 2.72 9.14 8.60
CA ALA A 115 1.47 9.84 8.32
C ALA A 115 0.25 8.95 8.60
N ASP A 116 -0.90 9.56 8.87
CA ASP A 116 -2.16 8.85 9.11
C ASP A 116 -3.07 8.94 7.88
N LEU A 117 -3.05 7.90 7.05
CA LEU A 117 -3.80 7.77 5.79
C LEU A 117 -5.04 6.87 5.94
N ARG A 118 -5.45 6.54 7.17
CA ARG A 118 -6.63 5.71 7.41
C ARG A 118 -7.87 6.40 6.83
N THR A 119 -8.80 5.58 6.35
CA THR A 119 -10.06 5.99 5.67
C THR A 119 -9.86 6.73 4.33
N SER A 120 -8.64 6.75 3.80
CA SER A 120 -8.34 7.33 2.50
C SER A 120 -8.49 6.33 1.36
N SER A 121 -8.56 6.85 0.13
CA SER A 121 -8.49 6.06 -1.10
C SER A 121 -7.40 6.63 -2.00
N LEU A 122 -6.32 5.87 -2.15
CA LEU A 122 -5.14 6.23 -2.95
C LEU A 122 -5.20 5.65 -4.38
N GLY A 123 -6.03 4.65 -4.62
CA GLY A 123 -6.16 3.99 -5.92
C GLY A 123 -7.60 3.93 -6.38
N ALA A 124 -8.34 5.04 -6.24
CA ALA A 124 -9.70 5.13 -6.77
C ALA A 124 -9.67 5.09 -8.30
N TRP A 125 -10.62 4.34 -8.88
CA TRP A 125 -10.85 4.28 -10.31
C TRP A 125 -12.28 4.68 -10.63
N LEU A 126 -12.46 5.49 -11.66
CA LEU A 126 -13.76 5.79 -12.25
C LEU A 126 -13.78 5.25 -13.66
N GLU A 127 -14.89 4.62 -14.04
CA GLU A 127 -15.11 4.14 -15.39
C GLU A 127 -14.87 5.27 -16.42
N GLY A 128 -14.22 4.94 -17.53
CA GLY A 128 -13.91 5.90 -18.59
C GLY A 128 -12.74 6.85 -18.32
N GLN A 129 -12.08 6.78 -17.16
CA GLN A 129 -10.91 7.62 -16.92
C GLN A 129 -9.69 7.14 -17.73
N ALA A 130 -8.97 8.08 -18.35
CA ALA A 130 -7.84 7.77 -19.21
C ALA A 130 -6.59 7.25 -18.46
N ARG A 131 -6.49 7.54 -17.15
CA ARG A 131 -5.35 7.15 -16.30
C ARG A 131 -5.74 6.98 -14.83
N GLY A 132 -4.95 6.21 -14.10
CA GLY A 132 -5.06 6.05 -12.64
C GLY A 132 -4.18 7.05 -11.88
N ASN A 133 -4.07 6.87 -10.57
CA ASN A 133 -3.10 7.61 -9.75
C ASN A 133 -1.72 6.97 -9.87
N VAL A 134 -0.67 7.79 -9.85
CA VAL A 134 0.72 7.33 -9.87
C VAL A 134 1.44 7.81 -8.61
N TYR A 135 2.18 6.90 -7.99
CA TYR A 135 3.08 7.17 -6.88
C TYR A 135 4.46 6.69 -7.31
N ASP A 136 5.39 7.62 -7.46
CA ASP A 136 6.73 7.38 -7.97
C ASP A 136 7.76 7.87 -6.94
N HIS A 137 8.63 7.00 -6.46
CA HIS A 137 9.61 7.31 -5.41
C HIS A 137 8.97 7.85 -4.11
N VAL A 138 7.84 7.25 -3.70
CA VAL A 138 7.09 7.68 -2.51
C VAL A 138 7.40 6.82 -1.29
N ARG A 139 7.71 7.46 -0.17
CA ARG A 139 7.98 6.78 1.10
C ARG A 139 6.74 6.74 1.99
N PHE A 140 6.19 5.55 2.19
CA PHE A 140 5.10 5.25 3.13
C PHE A 140 5.61 4.62 4.43
N THR A 141 6.91 4.69 4.72
CA THR A 141 7.55 4.05 5.88
C THR A 141 6.81 4.37 7.19
N ARG A 142 6.38 3.35 7.95
CA ARG A 142 5.60 3.50 9.21
C ARG A 142 4.27 4.27 9.08
N ALA A 143 3.77 4.51 7.87
CA ALA A 143 2.48 5.17 7.68
C ALA A 143 1.34 4.28 8.21
N LYS A 144 0.27 4.91 8.70
CA LYS A 144 -0.94 4.21 9.14
C LYS A 144 -1.89 4.11 7.97
N MET A 145 -2.02 2.91 7.40
CA MET A 145 -2.74 2.66 6.13
C MET A 145 -3.74 1.50 6.25
N ALA A 146 -4.11 1.10 7.48
CA ALA A 146 -5.02 -0.02 7.68
C ALA A 146 -6.35 0.22 6.95
N ARG A 147 -6.79 -0.79 6.18
CA ARG A 147 -8.01 -0.78 5.36
C ARG A 147 -8.07 0.36 4.34
N LEU A 148 -6.92 0.91 3.93
CA LEU A 148 -6.85 1.90 2.85
C LEU A 148 -7.42 1.33 1.55
N GLY A 149 -8.16 2.15 0.81
CA GLY A 149 -8.55 1.82 -0.56
C GLY A 149 -7.41 2.05 -1.54
N SER A 150 -6.95 0.99 -2.23
CA SER A 150 -6.02 1.14 -3.35
C SER A 150 -6.29 0.09 -4.42
N ALA A 151 -7.33 0.31 -5.21
CA ALA A 151 -7.81 -0.70 -6.13
C ALA A 151 -7.08 -0.70 -7.50
N ALA A 152 -6.54 0.45 -7.90
CA ALA A 152 -6.11 0.70 -9.28
C ALA A 152 -5.00 1.76 -9.40
N ALA A 153 -4.15 1.91 -8.39
CA ALA A 153 -3.02 2.84 -8.44
C ALA A 153 -1.80 2.21 -9.14
N THR A 154 -0.83 3.03 -9.52
CA THR A 154 0.50 2.58 -9.92
C THR A 154 1.50 3.06 -8.88
N TYR A 155 2.26 2.14 -8.29
CA TYR A 155 3.33 2.41 -7.35
C TYR A 155 4.65 1.97 -7.96
N ILE A 156 5.60 2.90 -8.05
CA ILE A 156 6.92 2.73 -8.65
C ILE A 156 7.94 3.19 -7.63
N ASP A 157 8.94 2.34 -7.35
CA ASP A 157 10.05 2.67 -6.44
C ASP A 157 9.58 3.16 -5.06
N CYS A 158 8.47 2.58 -4.55
CA CYS A 158 7.84 2.98 -3.29
C CYS A 158 8.29 2.11 -2.11
N ASP A 159 8.40 2.73 -0.94
CA ASP A 159 8.77 2.04 0.31
C ASP A 159 7.58 1.96 1.28
N PHE A 160 7.12 0.74 1.57
CA PHE A 160 6.07 0.44 2.54
C PHE A 160 6.60 -0.15 3.85
N SER A 161 7.91 -0.05 4.12
CA SER A 161 8.55 -0.64 5.30
C SER A 161 7.88 -0.18 6.60
N ASP A 162 7.49 -1.15 7.44
CA ASP A 162 6.79 -0.96 8.70
C ASP A 162 5.45 -0.19 8.61
N ALA A 163 4.91 0.02 7.40
CA ALA A 163 3.59 0.61 7.23
C ALA A 163 2.52 -0.34 7.77
N ASP A 164 1.51 0.20 8.44
CA ASP A 164 0.34 -0.59 8.83
C ASP A 164 -0.57 -0.76 7.61
N LEU A 165 -0.33 -1.82 6.85
CA LEU A 165 -1.13 -2.23 5.69
C LEU A 165 -2.24 -3.22 6.06
N THR A 166 -2.62 -3.32 7.33
CA THR A 166 -3.57 -4.35 7.80
C THR A 166 -4.86 -4.31 6.98
N MET A 167 -5.20 -5.44 6.34
CA MET A 167 -6.39 -5.60 5.51
C MET A 167 -6.47 -4.66 4.30
N VAL A 168 -5.32 -4.25 3.75
CA VAL A 168 -5.27 -3.57 2.44
C VAL A 168 -5.36 -4.61 1.34
N ASN A 169 -6.25 -4.36 0.37
CA ASN A 169 -6.30 -5.12 -0.86
C ASN A 169 -5.82 -4.19 -1.98
N PHE A 170 -4.71 -4.56 -2.61
CA PHE A 170 -4.15 -3.80 -3.72
C PHE A 170 -4.91 -4.01 -5.03
N TRP A 171 -5.88 -4.94 -5.10
CA TRP A 171 -6.63 -5.30 -6.31
C TRP A 171 -5.74 -5.21 -7.57
N GLN A 172 -6.09 -4.41 -8.57
CA GLN A 172 -5.32 -4.20 -9.81
C GLN A 172 -4.27 -3.09 -9.73
N SER A 173 -3.91 -2.64 -8.53
CA SER A 173 -2.82 -1.68 -8.38
C SER A 173 -1.50 -2.30 -8.81
N SER A 174 -0.76 -1.61 -9.67
CA SER A 174 0.55 -2.07 -10.13
C SER A 174 1.61 -1.73 -9.11
N LEU A 175 2.40 -2.73 -8.71
CA LEU A 175 3.56 -2.57 -7.84
C LEU A 175 4.83 -2.91 -8.63
N ILE A 176 5.76 -1.96 -8.69
CA ILE A 176 7.00 -2.10 -9.47
C ILE A 176 8.15 -1.56 -8.63
N ARG A 177 9.16 -2.39 -8.35
CA ARG A 177 10.33 -2.01 -7.53
C ARG A 177 9.95 -1.47 -6.15
N CYS A 178 8.89 -2.03 -5.55
CA CYS A 178 8.44 -1.63 -4.23
C CYS A 178 9.07 -2.51 -3.14
N THR A 179 9.32 -1.91 -1.97
CA THR A 179 9.79 -2.61 -0.78
C THR A 179 8.69 -2.75 0.25
N PHE A 180 8.58 -3.95 0.83
CA PHE A 180 7.73 -4.26 1.97
C PHE A 180 8.59 -4.94 3.05
N ALA A 181 8.69 -4.31 4.21
CA ALA A 181 9.40 -4.85 5.36
C ALA A 181 8.54 -4.76 6.62
N GLY A 182 8.88 -5.58 7.63
CA GLY A 182 8.11 -5.67 8.85
C GLY A 182 6.82 -6.48 8.65
N LYS A 183 5.76 -6.16 9.40
CA LYS A 183 4.54 -6.97 9.40
C LYS A 183 3.65 -6.68 8.19
N VAL A 184 3.47 -7.67 7.32
CA VAL A 184 2.51 -7.61 6.20
C VAL A 184 1.33 -8.51 6.57
N LYS A 185 0.29 -7.89 7.14
CA LYS A 185 -0.85 -8.59 7.74
C LYS A 185 -2.10 -8.49 6.87
N GLN A 186 -2.66 -9.62 6.47
CA GLN A 186 -3.93 -9.69 5.75
C GLN A 186 -3.94 -8.83 4.49
N VAL A 187 -2.79 -8.71 3.83
CA VAL A 187 -2.64 -7.94 2.59
C VAL A 187 -2.94 -8.87 1.43
N VAL A 188 -3.68 -8.37 0.45
CA VAL A 188 -3.96 -9.10 -0.79
C VAL A 188 -3.29 -8.37 -1.95
N PHE A 189 -2.37 -9.06 -2.62
CA PHE A 189 -1.83 -8.67 -3.92
C PHE A 189 -2.56 -9.47 -5.00
N ASN A 190 -3.14 -8.81 -5.99
CA ASN A 190 -3.97 -9.47 -7.00
C ASN A 190 -3.57 -9.06 -8.42
N GLY A 191 -3.20 -10.03 -9.27
CA GLY A 191 -2.86 -9.77 -10.68
C GLY A 191 -4.05 -9.88 -11.62
N ARG A 192 -5.23 -10.27 -11.13
CA ARG A 192 -6.40 -10.51 -11.98
C ARG A 192 -6.95 -9.20 -12.52
N LEU A 193 -7.21 -9.14 -13.83
CA LEU A 193 -8.02 -8.09 -14.43
C LEU A 193 -9.47 -8.19 -13.96
N MET A 194 -10.06 -7.11 -13.45
CA MET A 194 -11.43 -7.10 -12.91
C MET A 194 -12.31 -6.06 -13.60
N GLY A 195 -13.20 -6.53 -14.48
CA GLY A 195 -14.25 -5.70 -15.09
C GLY A 195 -13.74 -4.40 -15.73
N GLU A 196 -14.48 -3.32 -15.56
CA GLU A 196 -14.23 -1.96 -16.08
C GLU A 196 -13.20 -1.15 -15.25
N ALA A 197 -12.30 -1.83 -14.55
CA ALA A 197 -11.23 -1.19 -13.79
C ALA A 197 -10.05 -0.75 -14.69
N LYS A 198 -8.91 -0.45 -14.06
CA LYS A 198 -7.65 -0.14 -14.77
C LYS A 198 -7.35 -1.21 -15.83
N PRO A 199 -7.02 -0.82 -17.08
CA PRO A 199 -6.83 -1.77 -18.17
C PRO A 199 -5.58 -2.65 -18.03
N ASP A 200 -4.66 -2.28 -17.14
CA ASP A 200 -3.44 -3.05 -16.89
C ASP A 200 -3.57 -3.91 -15.63
N PRO A 201 -3.20 -5.21 -15.68
CA PRO A 201 -3.09 -6.03 -14.48
C PRO A 201 -1.97 -5.53 -13.56
N ASN A 202 -1.98 -5.96 -12.29
CA ASN A 202 -0.83 -5.77 -11.41
C ASN A 202 0.31 -6.69 -11.87
N PRO A 203 1.44 -6.14 -12.38
CA PRO A 203 2.52 -6.97 -12.86
C PRO A 203 3.42 -7.49 -11.73
N MET A 204 3.36 -6.86 -10.54
CA MET A 204 4.14 -7.16 -9.34
C MET A 204 5.62 -7.51 -9.63
N LEU A 205 6.36 -6.53 -10.15
CA LEU A 205 7.71 -6.72 -10.67
C LEU A 205 8.75 -6.18 -9.69
N ASP A 206 9.83 -6.94 -9.52
CA ASP A 206 11.02 -6.55 -8.76
C ASP A 206 10.67 -6.14 -7.32
N ILE A 207 9.83 -6.92 -6.66
CA ILE A 207 9.35 -6.63 -5.31
C ILE A 207 10.33 -7.17 -4.27
N ASP A 208 10.65 -6.35 -3.27
CA ASP A 208 11.40 -6.77 -2.10
C ASP A 208 10.46 -7.07 -0.92
N LEU A 209 10.42 -8.34 -0.51
CA LEU A 209 9.74 -8.85 0.68
C LEU A 209 10.72 -9.55 1.63
N ALA A 210 12.04 -9.42 1.45
CA ALA A 210 13.06 -10.18 2.18
C ALA A 210 12.94 -10.03 3.70
N GLN A 211 12.56 -8.83 4.13
CA GLN A 211 12.40 -8.45 5.55
C GLN A 211 10.93 -8.41 5.99
N ALA A 212 10.02 -8.97 5.19
CA ALA A 212 8.61 -9.04 5.52
C ALA A 212 8.28 -10.28 6.34
N ARG A 213 7.43 -10.11 7.35
CA ARG A 213 6.73 -11.19 8.04
C ARG A 213 5.30 -11.24 7.55
N LEU A 214 4.99 -12.29 6.80
CA LEU A 214 3.68 -12.50 6.18
C LEU A 214 2.73 -13.17 7.19
N GLU A 215 1.53 -12.63 7.35
CA GLU A 215 0.48 -13.17 8.23
C GLU A 215 -0.88 -13.00 7.54
N GLY A 216 -1.47 -14.08 7.02
CA GLY A 216 -2.69 -13.99 6.20
C GLY A 216 -2.52 -13.22 4.88
N THR A 217 -1.29 -13.08 4.39
CA THR A 217 -1.00 -12.35 3.14
C THR A 217 -1.13 -13.26 1.94
N GLU A 218 -1.77 -12.76 0.89
CA GLU A 218 -2.12 -13.56 -0.28
C GLU A 218 -1.58 -12.96 -1.57
N PHE A 219 -1.00 -13.82 -2.40
CA PHE A 219 -0.57 -13.51 -3.76
C PHE A 219 -1.48 -14.25 -4.73
N ARG A 220 -2.44 -13.51 -5.30
CA ARG A 220 -3.46 -14.05 -6.21
C ARG A 220 -3.12 -13.64 -7.63
N TRP A 221 -3.01 -14.58 -8.55
CA TRP A 221 -2.76 -14.27 -9.96
C TRP A 221 -1.46 -13.46 -10.19
N ILE A 222 -0.49 -13.60 -9.30
CA ILE A 222 0.78 -12.91 -9.33
C ILE A 222 1.89 -13.88 -9.73
N ASP A 223 2.80 -13.43 -10.60
CA ASP A 223 4.09 -14.07 -10.82
C ASP A 223 5.09 -13.66 -9.74
N LEU A 224 5.59 -14.63 -8.98
CA LEU A 224 6.57 -14.40 -7.91
C LEU A 224 8.03 -14.55 -8.38
N SER A 225 8.28 -14.85 -9.66
CA SER A 225 9.62 -15.08 -10.22
C SER A 225 10.59 -13.91 -10.02
N ARG A 226 10.06 -12.69 -9.91
CA ARG A 226 10.81 -11.44 -9.70
C ARG A 226 10.56 -10.82 -8.32
N THR A 227 10.14 -11.64 -7.36
CA THR A 227 9.93 -11.22 -5.98
C THR A 227 11.05 -11.79 -5.10
N LEU A 228 11.74 -10.93 -4.37
CA LEU A 228 12.66 -11.35 -3.32
C LEU A 228 11.85 -11.76 -2.10
N LEU A 229 11.65 -13.06 -1.93
CA LEU A 229 10.81 -13.63 -0.87
C LEU A 229 11.56 -13.68 0.49
N PRO A 230 10.84 -13.59 1.62
CA PRO A 230 11.45 -13.72 2.94
C PRO A 230 11.94 -15.15 3.19
N GLN A 231 12.99 -15.26 4.00
CA GLN A 231 13.42 -16.55 4.55
C GLN A 231 12.56 -16.88 5.78
N ASP A 232 11.67 -17.85 5.61
CA ASP A 232 10.74 -18.32 6.64
C ASP A 232 10.37 -19.80 6.37
N PRO A 233 10.71 -20.73 7.29
CA PRO A 233 10.47 -22.16 7.11
C PRO A 233 9.00 -22.57 7.11
N ASP A 234 8.08 -21.67 7.49
CA ASP A 234 6.63 -21.91 7.43
C ASP A 234 6.02 -21.43 6.11
N LEU A 235 6.81 -20.82 5.22
CA LEU A 235 6.36 -20.44 3.88
C LEU A 235 6.73 -21.54 2.87
N VAL A 236 5.72 -22.03 2.17
CA VAL A 236 5.84 -23.03 1.11
C VAL A 236 5.60 -22.36 -0.23
N LEU A 237 6.64 -22.30 -1.06
CA LEU A 237 6.55 -21.81 -2.42
C LEU A 237 6.01 -22.88 -3.35
N ILE A 238 4.95 -22.53 -4.05
CA ILE A 238 4.34 -23.31 -5.13
C ILE A 238 4.73 -22.63 -6.42
N GLU A 239 5.54 -23.30 -7.24
CA GLU A 239 6.13 -22.71 -8.45
C GLU A 239 5.27 -22.94 -9.70
N ASN A 240 4.35 -23.91 -9.65
CA ASN A 240 3.37 -24.14 -10.72
C ASN A 240 2.12 -24.87 -10.19
N ALA A 241 1.04 -24.80 -10.95
CA ALA A 241 -0.26 -25.37 -10.57
C ALA A 241 -0.25 -26.91 -10.47
N ASP A 242 0.63 -27.61 -11.20
CA ASP A 242 0.69 -29.08 -11.18
C ASP A 242 1.11 -29.62 -9.81
N MET A 243 1.89 -28.85 -9.05
CA MET A 243 2.24 -29.20 -7.67
C MET A 243 0.97 -29.33 -6.80
N LEU A 244 -0.01 -28.43 -6.98
CA LEU A 244 -1.29 -28.53 -6.25
C LEU A 244 -2.14 -29.71 -6.73
N VAL A 245 -2.09 -30.04 -8.02
CA VAL A 245 -2.79 -31.23 -8.55
C VAL A 245 -2.21 -32.49 -7.92
N ARG A 246 -0.88 -32.63 -7.92
CA ARG A 246 -0.18 -33.78 -7.30
C ARG A 246 -0.42 -33.85 -5.80
N ALA A 247 -0.35 -32.73 -5.08
CA ALA A 247 -0.64 -32.68 -3.65
C ALA A 247 -2.08 -33.15 -3.34
N ASN A 248 -3.05 -32.75 -4.15
CA ASN A 248 -4.43 -33.23 -4.01
C ASN A 248 -4.58 -34.73 -4.30
N LEU A 249 -3.83 -35.29 -5.25
CA LEU A 249 -3.79 -36.74 -5.48
C LEU A 249 -3.20 -37.49 -4.28
N LEU A 250 -2.12 -36.97 -3.69
CA LEU A 250 -1.50 -37.52 -2.48
C LEU A 250 -2.47 -37.50 -1.29
N LEU A 251 -3.25 -36.43 -1.12
CA LEU A 251 -4.28 -36.37 -0.08
C LEU A 251 -5.39 -37.41 -0.29
N ARG A 252 -5.85 -37.59 -1.53
CA ARG A 252 -6.88 -38.59 -1.85
C ARG A 252 -6.43 -40.02 -1.60
N ALA A 253 -5.13 -40.30 -1.74
CA ALA A 253 -4.56 -41.61 -1.42
C ALA A 253 -4.53 -41.90 0.10
N ARG A 254 -4.66 -40.88 0.95
CA ARG A 254 -4.71 -40.98 2.42
C ARG A 254 -6.14 -41.01 2.95
N GLY A 255 -6.98 -41.86 2.36
CA GLY A 255 -8.41 -41.95 2.70
C GLY A 255 -8.69 -42.37 4.16
N ASP A 256 -7.67 -42.85 4.87
CA ASP A 256 -7.67 -43.22 6.28
C ASP A 256 -7.30 -42.07 7.23
N VAL A 257 -6.73 -40.98 6.73
CA VAL A 257 -6.35 -39.80 7.53
C VAL A 257 -7.57 -38.86 7.67
N PRO A 258 -8.10 -38.66 8.89
CA PRO A 258 -9.32 -37.86 9.10
C PRO A 258 -9.24 -36.43 8.55
N GLU A 259 -8.06 -35.81 8.61
CA GLU A 259 -7.81 -34.44 8.19
C GLU A 259 -7.66 -34.28 6.68
N ALA A 260 -7.50 -35.37 5.91
CA ALA A 260 -7.20 -35.32 4.48
C ALA A 260 -8.27 -34.62 3.66
N GLY A 261 -9.56 -34.82 4.00
CA GLY A 261 -10.67 -34.14 3.35
C GLY A 261 -10.63 -32.62 3.55
N HIS A 262 -10.35 -32.17 4.77
CA HIS A 262 -10.25 -30.75 5.10
C HIS A 262 -9.03 -30.09 4.44
N ALA A 263 -7.87 -30.77 4.48
CA ALA A 263 -6.66 -30.33 3.78
C ALA A 263 -6.89 -30.17 2.27
N ALA A 264 -7.63 -31.09 1.65
CA ALA A 264 -7.95 -31.03 0.22
C ALA A 264 -8.85 -29.82 -0.10
N GLU A 265 -9.81 -29.49 0.77
CA GLU A 265 -10.64 -28.31 0.61
C GLU A 265 -9.84 -27.01 0.72
N ILE A 266 -8.91 -26.92 1.67
CA ILE A 266 -7.99 -25.79 1.83
C ILE A 266 -7.17 -25.60 0.55
N LEU A 267 -6.54 -26.67 0.04
CA LEU A 267 -5.74 -26.60 -1.19
C LEU A 267 -6.60 -26.26 -2.41
N ARG A 268 -7.84 -26.77 -2.50
CA ARG A 268 -8.77 -26.40 -3.58
C ARG A 268 -9.10 -24.91 -3.57
N HIS A 269 -9.38 -24.33 -2.40
CA HIS A 269 -9.59 -22.89 -2.26
C HIS A 269 -8.34 -22.09 -2.60
N PHE A 270 -7.18 -22.58 -2.21
CA PHE A 270 -5.90 -21.97 -2.56
C PHE A 270 -5.65 -21.99 -4.07
N SER A 271 -5.92 -23.11 -4.76
CA SER A 271 -5.76 -23.24 -6.22
C SER A 271 -6.55 -22.18 -7.00
N SER A 272 -7.73 -21.77 -6.51
CA SER A 272 -8.53 -20.72 -7.18
C SER A 272 -7.83 -19.34 -7.27
N ARG A 273 -6.75 -19.17 -6.51
CA ARG A 273 -5.95 -17.95 -6.43
C ARG A 273 -4.79 -17.95 -7.42
N LEU A 274 -4.49 -19.07 -8.07
CA LEU A 274 -3.41 -19.15 -9.05
C LEU A 274 -3.81 -18.46 -10.35
N GLY A 275 -2.88 -17.69 -10.92
CA GLY A 275 -2.99 -17.15 -12.27
C GLY A 275 -2.30 -18.03 -13.29
N SER A 276 -2.02 -17.46 -14.46
CA SER A 276 -1.34 -18.16 -15.57
C SER A 276 0.07 -18.65 -15.22
N SER A 277 0.79 -17.94 -14.34
CA SER A 277 2.11 -18.38 -13.85
C SER A 277 2.03 -19.65 -13.01
N GLY A 278 0.88 -19.93 -12.39
CA GLY A 278 0.72 -21.01 -11.43
C GLY A 278 1.51 -20.83 -10.12
N THR A 279 2.19 -19.70 -9.93
CA THR A 279 3.01 -19.43 -8.74
C THR A 279 2.17 -18.85 -7.61
N SER A 280 2.42 -19.27 -6.38
CA SER A 280 1.92 -18.59 -5.18
C SER A 280 2.67 -19.04 -3.94
N LEU A 281 2.36 -18.44 -2.80
CA LEU A 281 2.99 -18.70 -1.52
C LEU A 281 1.94 -19.08 -0.49
N LEU A 282 2.11 -20.25 0.13
CA LEU A 282 1.25 -20.71 1.21
C LEU A 282 2.00 -20.59 2.54
N ASN A 283 1.38 -19.93 3.51
CA ASN A 283 1.89 -19.86 4.87
C ASN A 283 1.23 -20.93 5.73
N LEU A 284 2.02 -21.86 6.26
CA LEU A 284 1.53 -22.98 7.07
C LEU A 284 0.82 -22.50 8.34
N ARG A 285 1.18 -21.32 8.84
CA ARG A 285 0.52 -20.69 10.01
C ARG A 285 -0.92 -20.28 9.72
N ASP A 286 -1.27 -20.06 8.45
CA ASP A 286 -2.63 -19.67 8.03
C ASP A 286 -3.56 -20.89 7.84
N VAL A 287 -3.02 -22.12 7.89
CA VAL A 287 -3.75 -23.38 7.68
C VAL A 287 -3.55 -24.36 8.84
N SER A 288 -3.44 -23.83 10.07
CA SER A 288 -2.93 -24.52 11.27
C SER A 288 -3.59 -25.86 11.61
N SER A 289 -4.86 -26.09 11.26
CA SER A 289 -5.55 -27.38 11.48
C SER A 289 -4.99 -28.53 10.63
N CYS A 290 -4.30 -28.25 9.54
CA CYS A 290 -3.75 -29.24 8.61
C CYS A 290 -2.31 -28.93 8.19
N ALA A 291 -1.59 -28.06 8.91
CA ALA A 291 -0.30 -27.53 8.50
C ALA A 291 0.73 -28.64 8.18
N ASP A 292 0.87 -29.63 9.06
CA ASP A 292 1.83 -30.72 8.87
C ASP A 292 1.49 -31.57 7.63
N LEU A 293 0.22 -32.00 7.53
CA LEU A 293 -0.26 -32.80 6.41
C LEU A 293 -0.14 -32.04 5.08
N ILE A 294 -0.54 -30.77 5.04
CA ILE A 294 -0.43 -29.89 3.86
C ILE A 294 1.03 -29.71 3.49
N SER A 295 1.91 -29.44 4.46
CA SER A 295 3.34 -29.32 4.19
C SER A 295 3.89 -30.60 3.58
N GLU A 296 3.55 -31.77 4.13
CA GLU A 296 4.06 -33.04 3.66
C GLU A 296 3.66 -33.32 2.20
N VAL A 297 2.38 -33.16 1.86
CA VAL A 297 1.91 -33.42 0.49
C VAL A 297 2.40 -32.39 -0.52
N LEU A 298 2.58 -31.12 -0.12
CA LEU A 298 3.14 -30.09 -1.00
C LEU A 298 4.62 -30.37 -1.29
N LEU A 299 5.40 -30.72 -0.27
CA LEU A 299 6.81 -31.11 -0.45
C LEU A 299 6.92 -32.38 -1.30
N GLY A 300 6.08 -33.39 -1.06
CA GLY A 300 6.01 -34.61 -1.88
C GLY A 300 5.58 -34.33 -3.33
N ALA A 301 4.88 -33.22 -3.58
CA ALA A 301 4.51 -32.76 -4.91
C ALA A 301 5.59 -31.89 -5.60
N GLY A 302 6.70 -31.60 -4.92
CA GLY A 302 7.82 -30.81 -5.44
C GLY A 302 7.82 -29.33 -5.05
N ALA A 303 6.91 -28.89 -4.18
CA ALA A 303 7.02 -27.55 -3.57
C ALA A 303 8.23 -27.48 -2.64
N ARG A 304 8.63 -26.26 -2.25
CA ARG A 304 9.77 -26.06 -1.33
C ARG A 304 9.46 -25.06 -0.23
N ARG A 305 10.06 -25.27 0.94
CA ARG A 305 10.07 -24.28 2.03
C ARG A 305 11.07 -23.16 1.72
N LEU A 306 10.84 -21.99 2.30
CA LEU A 306 11.75 -20.84 2.21
C LEU A 306 12.65 -20.72 3.45
N GLY A 307 13.16 -21.84 3.98
CA GLY A 307 14.01 -21.88 5.18
C GLY A 307 15.45 -22.26 4.88
#